data_AF-A0A8B7NXT7-F1
#
_entry.id   AF-A0A8B7NXT7-F1
#
_cell.length_a   1.000
_cell.length_b   1.000
_cell.length_c   1.000
_cell.angle_alpha   90.00
_cell.angle_beta   90.00
_cell.angle_gamma   90.00
#
_symmetry.space_group_name_H-M   'P 1'
#
loop_
_entity.id
_entity.type
_entity.pdbx_description
1 polymer ?
#
loop_
_entity_poly.entity_id
_entity_poly.type
_entity_poly.pdbx_seq_one_letter_code
_entity_poly.pdbx_strand_id
1 'polypeptide(L)'
;MIQKQRRATKLIASLKDKPYPERLASLGLPSLEHRRLRGDMIDVSKYVHGTYEADRLQLHLIDSRDTRGNSLKLAKGRCRLNVRAGYFSYRVVSIWNSLPDSVVTAPSINAFKIRLDNKALGDTQRTVRPRMLSLAPLMALLD
;
A
#
# COMPACT_ATOMS: atom_id res chain seq x y z
N MET A 1 -3.39 15.41 -5.25
CA MET A 1 -3.41 14.80 -3.89
C MET A 1 -2.07 14.82 -3.17
N ILE A 2 -0.93 14.42 -3.77
CA ILE A 2 0.41 14.44 -3.11
C ILE A 2 0.77 15.84 -2.57
N GLN A 3 0.43 16.88 -3.34
CA GLN A 3 0.63 18.27 -2.95
C GLN A 3 -0.12 18.66 -1.67
N LYS A 4 -1.25 18.00 -1.33
CA LYS A 4 -2.00 18.30 -0.10
C LYS A 4 -1.22 17.90 1.15
N GLN A 5 -0.71 16.67 1.23
CA GLN A 5 0.08 16.21 2.38
C GLN A 5 1.39 17.00 2.50
N ARG A 6 2.06 17.27 1.37
CA ARG A 6 3.28 18.09 1.35
C ARG A 6 3.05 19.51 1.89
N ARG A 7 1.94 20.15 1.50
CA ARG A 7 1.57 21.48 2.00
C ARG A 7 1.17 21.46 3.48
N ALA A 8 0.31 20.52 3.88
CA ALA A 8 -0.13 20.40 5.28
C ALA A 8 1.06 20.23 6.25
N THR A 9 2.02 19.37 5.90
CA THR A 9 3.23 19.17 6.72
C THR A 9 4.18 20.38 6.78
N LYS A 10 4.07 21.34 5.84
CA LYS A 10 4.83 22.61 5.88
C LYS A 10 4.25 23.65 6.83
N LEU A 11 2.98 23.49 7.24
CA LEU A 11 2.32 24.44 8.14
C LEU A 11 2.84 24.34 9.58
N ILE A 12 3.51 23.25 9.92
CA ILE A 12 4.13 23.04 11.23
C ILE A 12 5.48 23.77 11.23
N ALA A 13 5.59 24.85 11.99
CA ALA A 13 6.77 25.73 12.00
C ALA A 13 8.09 24.99 12.21
N SER A 14 8.15 24.04 13.15
CA SER A 14 9.34 23.23 13.46
C SER A 14 9.77 22.26 12.35
N LEU A 15 8.90 22.02 11.36
CA LEU A 15 9.15 21.11 10.25
C LEU A 15 9.20 21.80 8.89
N LYS A 16 8.90 23.12 8.82
CA LYS A 16 8.71 23.86 7.56
C LYS A 16 9.86 23.66 6.57
N ASP A 17 11.09 23.81 7.06
CA ASP A 17 12.32 23.80 6.26
C ASP A 17 12.92 22.40 6.08
N LYS A 18 12.35 21.39 6.74
CA LYS A 18 12.79 20.00 6.58
C LYS A 18 12.33 19.41 5.24
N PRO A 19 13.13 18.52 4.64
CA PRO A 19 12.73 17.79 3.45
C PRO A 19 11.53 16.90 3.76
N TYR A 20 10.66 16.70 2.75
CA TYR A 20 9.38 16.00 2.94
C TYR A 20 9.48 14.62 3.60
N PRO A 21 10.46 13.75 3.26
CA PRO A 21 10.63 12.46 3.94
C PRO A 21 10.88 12.59 5.45
N GLU A 22 11.72 13.54 5.86
CA GLU A 22 12.02 13.78 7.28
C GLU A 22 10.81 14.33 8.04
N ARG A 23 9.96 15.12 7.38
CA ARG A 23 8.69 15.57 7.99
C ARG A 23 7.76 14.40 8.26
N LEU A 24 7.65 13.46 7.33
CA LEU A 24 6.85 12.25 7.52
C LEU A 24 7.39 11.39 8.66
N ALA A 25 8.71 11.19 8.71
CA ALA A 25 9.37 10.45 9.78
C ALA A 25 9.15 11.11 11.16
N SER A 26 9.31 12.44 11.25
CA SER A 26 9.09 13.21 12.48
C SER A 26 7.65 13.11 13.00
N LEU A 27 6.68 12.95 12.09
CA LEU A 27 5.25 12.85 12.42
C LEU A 27 4.75 11.40 12.53
N GLY A 28 5.59 10.40 12.26
CA GLY A 28 5.18 9.01 12.17
C GLY A 28 4.13 8.74 11.08
N LEU A 29 4.08 9.57 10.03
CA LEU A 29 3.04 9.51 8.99
C LEU A 29 3.49 8.70 7.77
N PRO A 30 2.67 7.77 7.27
CA PRO A 30 2.94 7.13 5.98
C PRO A 30 2.80 8.13 4.83
N SER A 31 3.58 7.93 3.77
CA SER A 31 3.44 8.72 2.55
C SER A 31 2.08 8.48 1.89
N LEU A 32 1.64 9.43 1.05
CA LEU A 32 0.40 9.21 0.29
C LEU A 32 0.55 8.05 -0.70
N GLU A 33 1.72 7.91 -1.31
CA GLU A 33 2.01 6.81 -2.23
C GLU A 33 1.89 5.45 -1.55
N HIS A 34 2.46 5.34 -0.34
CA HIS A 34 2.31 4.17 0.52
C HIS A 34 0.83 3.87 0.81
N ARG A 35 0.04 4.88 1.21
CA ARG A 35 -1.40 4.68 1.50
C ARG A 35 -2.18 4.25 0.27
N ARG A 36 -1.84 4.80 -0.91
CA ARG A 36 -2.45 4.42 -2.19
C ARG A 36 -2.10 2.99 -2.56
N LEU A 37 -0.82 2.62 -2.45
CA LEU A 37 -0.37 1.28 -2.75
C LEU A 37 -1.03 0.25 -1.84
N ARG A 38 -1.12 0.54 -0.53
CA ARG A 38 -1.82 -0.30 0.42
C ARG A 38 -3.29 -0.48 0.06
N GLY A 39 -3.98 0.61 -0.32
CA GLY A 39 -5.36 0.56 -0.82
C GLY A 39 -5.49 -0.31 -2.06
N ASP A 40 -4.61 -0.10 -3.05
CA ASP A 40 -4.61 -0.87 -4.29
C ASP A 40 -4.43 -2.38 -4.03
N MET A 41 -3.51 -2.76 -3.14
CA MET A 41 -3.27 -4.17 -2.79
C MET A 41 -4.47 -4.80 -2.06
N ILE A 42 -5.15 -4.04 -1.20
CA ILE A 42 -6.37 -4.50 -0.53
C ILE A 42 -7.47 -4.75 -1.55
N ASP A 43 -7.62 -3.88 -2.54
CA ASP A 43 -8.64 -4.05 -3.57
C ASP A 43 -8.34 -5.24 -4.48
N VAL A 44 -7.07 -5.50 -4.82
CA VAL A 44 -6.68 -6.73 -5.52
C VAL A 44 -6.97 -7.97 -4.68
N SER A 45 -6.69 -7.95 -3.38
CA SER A 45 -7.02 -9.06 -2.49
C SER A 45 -8.51 -9.36 -2.48
N LYS A 46 -9.35 -8.32 -2.39
CA LYS A 46 -10.82 -8.51 -2.45
C LYS A 46 -11.27 -9.15 -3.75
N TYR A 47 -10.70 -8.71 -4.88
CA TYR A 47 -11.00 -9.22 -6.21
C TYR A 47 -10.58 -10.68 -6.37
N VAL A 48 -9.33 -11.02 -6.04
CA VAL A 48 -8.79 -12.37 -6.19
C VAL A 48 -9.54 -13.39 -5.32
N HIS A 49 -10.00 -12.98 -4.14
CA HIS A 49 -10.77 -13.84 -3.22
C HIS A 49 -12.29 -13.78 -3.45
N GLY A 50 -12.76 -13.18 -4.55
CA GLY A 50 -14.19 -13.18 -4.93
C GLY A 50 -15.11 -12.40 -4.00
N THR A 51 -14.57 -11.56 -3.13
CA THR A 51 -15.36 -10.72 -2.20
C THR A 51 -15.80 -9.39 -2.83
N TYR A 52 -15.43 -9.15 -4.08
CA TYR A 52 -15.70 -7.93 -4.82
C TYR A 52 -15.82 -8.22 -6.32
N GLU A 53 -17.05 -8.18 -6.84
CA GLU A 53 -17.33 -8.28 -8.27
C GLU A 53 -17.05 -6.94 -8.94
N ALA A 54 -15.90 -6.82 -9.59
CA ALA A 54 -15.58 -5.67 -10.41
C ALA A 54 -15.07 -6.09 -11.78
N ASP A 55 -15.96 -5.95 -12.76
CA ASP A 55 -15.67 -5.91 -14.21
C ASP A 55 -14.58 -4.89 -14.58
N ARG A 56 -14.27 -3.99 -13.64
CA ARG A 56 -13.43 -2.79 -13.83
C ARG A 56 -11.92 -3.05 -13.82
N LEU A 57 -11.44 -4.16 -13.28
CA LEU A 57 -10.00 -4.29 -12.98
C LEU A 57 -9.17 -4.83 -14.16
N GLN A 58 -9.80 -5.51 -15.14
CA GLN A 58 -9.08 -6.18 -16.25
C GLN A 58 -7.88 -7.01 -15.75
N LEU A 59 -8.02 -7.61 -14.56
CA LEU A 59 -7.01 -8.43 -13.91
C LEU A 59 -7.41 -9.88 -14.10
N HIS A 60 -6.56 -10.69 -14.72
CA HIS A 60 -6.82 -12.10 -14.91
C HIS A 60 -5.86 -12.91 -14.03
N LEU A 61 -6.36 -13.88 -13.28
CA LEU A 61 -5.50 -14.86 -12.63
C LEU A 61 -4.86 -15.74 -13.69
N ILE A 62 -3.58 -16.06 -13.51
CA ILE A 62 -2.91 -17.07 -14.33
C ILE A 62 -2.98 -18.39 -13.58
N ASP A 63 -3.52 -19.42 -14.24
CA ASP A 63 -3.32 -20.80 -13.81
C ASP A 63 -1.88 -21.22 -14.18
N SER A 64 -0.95 -20.93 -13.27
CA SER A 64 0.46 -21.21 -13.47
C SER A 64 0.85 -22.40 -12.62
N ARG A 65 1.18 -23.54 -13.26
CA ARG A 65 1.81 -24.73 -12.62
C ARG A 65 3.23 -24.46 -12.08
N ASP A 66 3.60 -23.19 -11.97
CA ASP A 66 4.92 -22.73 -11.59
C ASP A 66 5.03 -22.73 -10.07
N THR A 67 5.85 -23.63 -9.54
CA THR A 67 6.08 -23.81 -8.11
C THR A 67 6.91 -22.69 -7.47
N ARG A 68 7.41 -21.74 -8.29
CA ARG A 68 8.22 -20.61 -7.82
C ARG A 68 7.39 -19.32 -7.76
N GLY A 69 7.24 -18.74 -6.56
CA GLY A 69 6.49 -17.51 -6.31
C GLY A 69 5.19 -17.79 -5.56
N ASN A 70 4.28 -16.81 -5.53
CA ASN A 70 2.95 -17.02 -4.93
C ASN A 70 2.00 -17.76 -5.87
N SER A 71 1.00 -18.43 -5.29
CA SER A 71 0.00 -19.26 -5.99
C SER A 71 -1.08 -18.46 -6.72
N LEU A 72 -1.23 -17.17 -6.43
CA LEU A 72 -2.33 -16.32 -6.93
C LEU A 72 -1.83 -15.26 -7.92
N LYS A 73 -0.97 -15.64 -8.88
CA LYS A 73 -0.36 -14.68 -9.82
C LYS A 73 -1.40 -14.04 -10.74
N LEU A 74 -1.20 -12.75 -11.01
CA LEU A 74 -1.97 -11.99 -11.98
C LEU A 74 -1.24 -11.91 -13.33
N ALA A 75 -2.02 -11.97 -14.40
CA ALA A 75 -1.56 -11.83 -15.77
C ALA A 75 -1.08 -10.40 -16.02
N LYS A 76 0.19 -10.26 -16.35
CA LYS A 76 0.76 -8.99 -16.77
C LYS A 76 0.46 -8.78 -18.24
N GLY A 77 -0.53 -7.93 -18.55
CA GLY A 77 -0.77 -7.47 -19.91
C GLY A 77 0.50 -6.85 -20.51
N ARG A 78 0.74 -7.05 -21.81
CA ARG A 78 1.84 -6.37 -22.51
C ARG A 78 1.39 -4.95 -22.86
N CYS A 79 1.98 -3.93 -22.23
CA CYS A 79 1.86 -2.57 -22.74
C CYS A 79 3.07 -2.22 -23.60
N ARG A 80 2.82 -1.77 -24.84
CA ARG A 80 3.86 -1.30 -25.76
C ARG A 80 4.38 0.10 -25.42
N LEU A 81 3.62 0.90 -24.66
CA LEU A 81 3.95 2.30 -24.34
C LEU A 81 3.99 2.53 -22.83
N ASN A 82 5.09 3.10 -22.32
CA ASN A 82 5.31 3.36 -20.88
C ASN A 82 4.25 4.26 -20.22
N VAL A 83 3.44 4.97 -21.02
CA VAL A 83 2.33 5.81 -20.54
C VAL A 83 1.31 5.01 -19.70
N ARG A 84 1.11 3.72 -20.01
CA ARG A 84 0.17 2.89 -19.24
C ARG A 84 0.76 2.31 -17.95
N ALA A 85 2.07 2.44 -17.71
CA ALA A 85 2.72 1.89 -16.52
C ALA A 85 2.14 2.45 -15.20
N GLY A 86 1.64 3.70 -15.22
CA GLY A 86 0.99 4.33 -14.07
C GLY A 86 -0.45 3.88 -13.80
N TYR A 87 -1.08 3.12 -14.70
CA TYR A 87 -2.45 2.66 -14.53
C TYR A 87 -2.54 1.57 -13.47
N PHE A 88 -3.69 1.52 -12.80
CA PHE A 88 -3.97 0.56 -11.73
C PHE A 88 -3.61 -0.87 -12.15
N SER A 89 -4.14 -1.35 -13.28
CA SER A 89 -3.92 -2.71 -13.78
C SER A 89 -2.46 -3.05 -14.08
N TYR A 90 -1.60 -2.07 -14.34
CA TYR A 90 -0.17 -2.31 -14.59
C TYR A 90 0.67 -2.24 -13.32
N ARG A 91 0.42 -1.23 -12.47
CA ARG A 91 1.21 -1.01 -11.25
C ARG A 91 0.97 -2.08 -10.20
N VAL A 92 -0.25 -2.60 -10.11
CA VAL A 92 -0.60 -3.58 -9.06
C VAL A 92 -0.09 -4.97 -9.36
N VAL A 93 -0.05 -5.38 -10.64
CA VAL A 93 0.34 -6.74 -11.04
C VAL A 93 1.77 -7.07 -10.62
N SER A 94 2.71 -6.15 -10.86
CA SER A 94 4.12 -6.38 -10.51
C SER A 94 4.32 -6.53 -9.00
N ILE A 95 3.59 -5.74 -8.22
CA ILE A 95 3.73 -5.73 -6.75
C ILE A 95 3.04 -6.97 -6.18
N TRP A 96 1.82 -7.27 -6.62
CA TRP A 96 1.09 -8.47 -6.22
C TRP A 96 1.88 -9.75 -6.50
N ASN A 97 2.45 -9.89 -7.70
CA ASN A 97 3.25 -11.06 -8.07
C ASN A 97 4.58 -11.17 -7.30
N SER A 98 5.04 -10.07 -6.67
CA SER A 98 6.23 -10.07 -5.81
C SER A 98 5.92 -10.41 -4.34
N LEU A 99 4.63 -10.42 -3.96
CA LEU A 99 4.25 -10.74 -2.58
C LEU A 99 4.51 -12.22 -2.26
N PRO A 100 4.90 -12.54 -1.02
CA PRO A 100 4.99 -13.92 -0.57
C PRO A 100 3.65 -14.63 -0.64
N ASP A 101 3.69 -15.95 -0.84
CA ASP A 101 2.47 -16.76 -0.84
C ASP A 101 1.66 -16.57 0.45
N SER A 102 2.34 -16.60 1.60
CA SER A 102 1.71 -16.39 2.91
C SER A 102 0.97 -15.06 3.06
N VAL A 103 1.29 -14.04 2.26
CA VAL A 103 0.53 -12.78 2.26
C VAL A 103 -0.71 -12.93 1.40
N VAL A 104 -0.58 -13.41 0.15
CA VAL A 104 -1.71 -13.45 -0.80
C VAL A 104 -2.75 -14.51 -0.44
N THR A 105 -2.35 -15.62 0.20
CA THR A 105 -3.24 -16.70 0.68
C THR A 105 -3.81 -16.44 2.07
N ALA A 106 -3.82 -15.18 2.52
CA ALA A 106 -4.41 -14.84 3.81
C ALA A 106 -5.92 -15.19 3.86
N PRO A 107 -6.39 -15.79 4.97
CA PRO A 107 -7.77 -16.31 5.06
C PRO A 107 -8.84 -15.22 5.21
N SER A 108 -8.43 -13.96 5.41
CA SER A 108 -9.33 -12.82 5.52
C SER A 108 -8.64 -11.53 5.09
N ILE A 109 -9.43 -10.52 4.73
CA ILE A 109 -8.93 -9.18 4.39
C ILE A 109 -8.15 -8.56 5.56
N ASN A 110 -8.54 -8.81 6.81
CA ASN A 110 -7.81 -8.30 7.97
C ASN A 110 -6.47 -9.02 8.16
N ALA A 111 -6.43 -10.35 7.98
CA ALA A 111 -5.17 -11.09 7.99
C ALA A 111 -4.25 -10.61 6.84
N PHE A 112 -4.81 -10.36 5.65
CA PHE A 112 -4.08 -9.80 4.52
C PHE A 112 -3.47 -8.43 4.87
N LYS A 113 -4.26 -7.49 5.41
CA LYS A 113 -3.78 -6.15 5.83
C LYS A 113 -2.60 -6.26 6.79
N ILE A 114 -2.73 -7.08 7.83
CA ILE A 114 -1.66 -7.27 8.84
C ILE A 114 -0.40 -7.85 8.20
N ARG A 115 -0.54 -8.90 7.38
CA ARG A 115 0.60 -9.55 6.71
C ARG A 115 1.26 -8.64 5.69
N LEU A 116 0.46 -7.85 4.95
CA LEU A 116 0.93 -6.84 4.02
C LEU A 116 1.72 -5.75 4.76
N ASP A 117 1.20 -5.22 5.86
CA ASP A 117 1.89 -4.18 6.64
C ASP A 117 3.20 -4.71 7.24
N ASN A 118 3.23 -5.97 7.69
CA ASN A 118 4.43 -6.61 8.24
C ASN A 118 5.52 -6.91 7.17
N LYS A 119 5.13 -7.15 5.91
CA LYS A 119 6.05 -7.56 4.83
C LYS A 119 6.41 -6.43 3.87
N ALA A 120 5.44 -5.62 3.47
CA ALA A 120 5.60 -4.57 2.46
C ALA A 120 6.05 -3.23 3.05
N LEU A 121 5.94 -3.03 4.36
CA LEU A 121 6.07 -1.70 4.97
C LEU A 121 7.05 -1.68 6.14
N GLY A 122 8.25 -2.21 5.89
CA GLY A 122 9.42 -1.87 6.70
C GLY A 122 9.86 -0.44 6.44
N ASP A 123 9.03 0.55 6.75
CA ASP A 123 9.44 1.95 6.86
C ASP A 123 8.53 2.66 7.85
N THR A 124 9.15 3.26 8.87
CA THR A 124 8.60 4.14 9.94
C THR A 124 8.28 3.52 11.32
N GLN A 125 7.99 2.23 11.47
CA GLN A 125 7.60 1.67 12.80
C GLN A 125 8.69 0.90 13.56
N ARG A 126 9.90 0.73 13.03
CA ARG A 126 10.99 -0.01 13.73
C ARG A 126 12.04 0.86 14.44
N THR A 127 12.03 2.17 14.29
CA THR A 127 13.08 3.05 14.88
C THR A 127 12.57 4.15 15.81
N VAL A 128 11.26 4.22 16.08
CA VAL A 128 10.75 5.12 17.10
C VAL A 128 9.88 4.28 18.02
N ARG A 129 10.48 3.77 19.10
CA ARG A 129 9.76 3.77 20.37
C ARG A 129 9.79 5.24 20.82
N PRO A 130 8.74 6.06 20.61
CA PRO A 130 8.66 7.26 21.39
C PRO A 130 8.32 6.76 22.79
N ARG A 131 9.16 7.10 23.77
CA ARG A 131 8.69 7.25 25.14
C ARG A 131 7.29 7.84 25.08
N MET A 132 6.33 7.13 25.66
CA MET A 132 4.94 7.55 25.79
C MET A 132 4.88 9.02 26.20
N LEU A 133 4.52 9.89 25.25
CA LEU A 133 3.96 11.20 25.53
C LEU A 133 2.69 11.29 24.68
N SER A 134 1.59 10.96 25.36
CA SER A 134 0.19 11.28 25.07
C SER A 134 -0.12 11.81 23.65
N LEU A 135 -0.48 10.92 22.73
CA LEU A 135 -1.15 11.28 21.47
C LEU A 135 -2.68 11.16 21.59
N ALA A 136 -3.23 11.49 22.76
CA ALA A 136 -4.65 11.43 23.06
C ALA A 136 -5.59 12.44 22.32
N PRO A 137 -5.16 13.51 21.61
CA PRO A 137 -6.13 14.44 21.01
C PRO A 137 -6.37 14.29 19.49
N LEU A 138 -5.72 13.38 18.76
CA LEU A 138 -5.87 13.30 17.29
C LEU A 138 -6.88 12.26 16.78
N MET A 139 -7.55 11.52 17.67
CA MET A 139 -8.61 10.57 17.32
C MET A 139 -10.03 11.19 17.31
N ALA A 140 -10.19 12.47 17.67
CA ALA A 140 -11.49 13.13 17.79
C ALA A 140 -11.96 13.88 16.52
N LEU A 141 -11.52 13.47 15.32
CA LEU A 141 -11.84 14.20 14.08
C LEU A 141 -12.17 13.30 12.88
N LEU A 142 -12.77 12.15 13.16
CA LEU A 142 -13.48 11.31 12.19
C LEU A 142 -14.70 10.67 12.88
N ASP A 143 -15.71 11.50 13.17
CA ASP A 143 -17.12 11.09 13.11
C ASP A 143 -17.65 11.45 11.72
#